data_AF-A0AAU4KKZ0-F1
#
_entry.id   AF-A0AAU4KKZ0-F1
#
_cell.length_a   1.000
_cell.length_b   1.000
_cell.length_c   1.000
_cell.angle_alpha   90.00
_cell.angle_beta   90.00
_cell.angle_gamma   90.00
#
_symmetry.space_group_name_H-M   'P 1'
#
loop_
_entity.id
_entity.type
_entity.pdbx_description
1 polymer ?
#
loop_
_entity_poly.entity_id
_entity_poly.type
_entity_poly.pdbx_seq_one_letter_code
_entity_poly.pdbx_strand_id
1 'polypeptide(L)'
;MARLWAWLREDIWEIRFRRYVALTLAAALVGLGVWGGMTAAKVDRSCAPGVVQPKDGDECVGVSWTAYTFGRSRFTETVRAIDRENHRLAPGSYVTVALLEPFTATDADNLADVLHELQGAYLAQYQANHDTTGLKPKIRLVLANPGATGASWRHTVDQLDRMTKGPDRLRAVTGVGVSTDNNKKAVAELTRRGIPVIGSSITADSLANGQGGKDPFPGLARVSPTNTDEARALASFAKVSAVNAFLVYDRTGDPYTRTLQASFEQMLKGARSEAQPFTPPADRSKEGSTANVFAQIANILCNTPKTTNTVLFAGRHTQLRQFINALGARGCSDRRFTVLTGDEGSYLAGDKDLDPAALKDPLLTVRYTALAHPDAWPKDGARTGGSAADAKVLERLVADAAREPAGPIGKVALDDGQLIIAYDAMRLAVRGIRGASPTGRIPALTDVGHQWPQVKGAQLRVNGASGWICLDVHGNPYDKAVPIVELTDDSRARFVKIGWPDGRPPAAQCLPPS
;
A
#
# COMPACT_ATOMS: atom_id res chain seq x y z
N MET A 1 24.26 12.64 -89.61
CA MET A 1 24.65 12.06 -88.31
C MET A 1 24.32 12.94 -87.10
N ALA A 2 24.42 14.28 -87.16
CA ALA A 2 24.13 15.15 -86.01
C ALA A 2 22.66 15.15 -85.51
N ARG A 3 21.66 15.05 -86.40
CA ARG A 3 20.23 15.02 -86.02
C ARG A 3 19.78 13.74 -85.30
N LEU A 4 20.39 12.59 -85.62
CA LEU A 4 20.08 11.32 -84.95
C LEU A 4 20.64 11.26 -83.53
N TRP A 5 21.79 11.89 -83.30
CA TRP A 5 22.44 12.00 -81.99
C TRP A 5 21.72 12.98 -81.06
N ALA A 6 21.19 14.08 -81.60
CA ALA A 6 20.31 14.98 -80.84
C ALA A 6 19.01 14.28 -80.44
N TRP A 7 18.36 13.55 -81.36
CA TRP A 7 17.14 12.79 -81.11
C TRP A 7 17.32 11.67 -80.06
N LEU A 8 18.40 10.88 -80.13
CA LEU A 8 18.71 9.85 -79.12
C LEU A 8 19.03 10.43 -77.73
N ARG A 9 19.65 11.62 -77.68
CA ARG A 9 20.07 12.26 -76.43
C ARG A 9 18.89 13.00 -75.76
N GLU A 10 18.08 13.73 -76.52
CA GLU A 10 16.93 14.50 -76.02
C GLU A 10 15.68 13.61 -75.80
N ASP A 11 15.26 12.79 -76.77
CA ASP A 11 13.97 12.08 -76.68
C ASP A 11 14.04 10.74 -75.94
N ILE A 12 15.16 10.00 -76.05
CA ILE A 12 15.26 8.65 -75.45
C ILE A 12 15.92 8.69 -74.08
N TRP A 13 16.99 9.47 -73.92
CA TRP A 13 17.73 9.54 -72.66
C TRP A 13 17.20 10.62 -71.72
N GLU A 14 17.01 11.84 -72.19
CA GLU A 14 16.57 12.94 -71.33
C GLU A 14 15.13 12.79 -70.84
N ILE A 15 14.19 12.43 -71.71
CA ILE A 15 12.78 12.22 -71.31
C ILE A 15 12.65 11.03 -70.35
N ARG A 16 13.33 9.91 -70.62
CA ARG A 16 13.30 8.74 -69.71
C ARG A 16 13.99 9.06 -68.38
N PHE A 17 15.14 9.73 -68.41
CA PHE A 17 15.83 10.15 -67.19
C PHE A 17 14.98 11.12 -66.35
N ARG A 18 14.39 12.15 -66.97
CA ARG A 18 13.47 13.08 -66.30
C ARG A 18 12.24 12.37 -65.74
N ARG A 19 11.69 11.37 -66.45
CA ARG A 19 10.59 10.53 -65.93
C ARG A 19 11.03 9.69 -64.73
N TYR A 20 12.18 9.03 -64.78
CA TYR A 20 12.67 8.25 -63.65
C TYR A 20 12.99 9.12 -62.43
N VAL A 21 13.59 10.29 -62.64
CA VAL A 21 13.84 11.29 -61.58
C VAL A 21 12.53 11.82 -61.00
N ALA A 22 11.55 12.15 -61.84
CA ALA A 22 10.23 12.61 -61.38
C ALA A 22 9.49 11.51 -60.59
N LEU A 23 9.56 10.26 -61.04
CA LEU A 23 8.95 9.11 -60.35
C LEU A 23 9.65 8.81 -59.02
N THR A 24 10.98 8.91 -58.94
CA THR A 24 11.71 8.74 -57.68
C THR A 24 11.45 9.87 -56.70
N LEU A 25 11.39 11.12 -57.17
CA LEU A 25 11.01 12.26 -56.33
C LEU A 25 9.56 12.14 -55.85
N ALA A 26 8.63 11.75 -56.71
CA ALA A 26 7.24 11.50 -56.33
C ALA A 26 7.13 10.36 -55.30
N ALA A 27 7.84 9.25 -55.50
CA ALA A 27 7.88 8.15 -54.55
C ALA A 27 8.51 8.56 -53.20
N ALA A 28 9.57 9.37 -53.21
CA ALA A 28 10.19 9.90 -52.00
C ALA A 28 9.24 10.86 -51.26
N LEU A 29 8.53 11.74 -51.97
CA LEU A 29 7.56 12.66 -51.39
C LEU A 29 6.35 11.91 -50.80
N VAL A 30 5.84 10.89 -51.50
CA VAL A 30 4.78 10.02 -50.97
C VAL A 30 5.29 9.25 -49.76
N GLY A 31 6.50 8.68 -49.81
CA GLY A 31 7.11 7.99 -48.69
C GLY A 31 7.30 8.88 -47.45
N LEU A 32 7.78 10.11 -47.64
CA LEU A 32 7.90 11.12 -46.58
C LEU A 32 6.54 11.61 -46.08
N GLY A 33 5.56 11.75 -46.96
CA GLY A 33 4.18 12.12 -46.60
C GLY A 33 3.49 11.03 -45.77
N VAL A 34 3.64 9.76 -46.15
CA VAL A 34 3.14 8.60 -45.39
C VAL A 34 3.87 8.48 -44.07
N TRP A 35 5.20 8.57 -44.06
CA TRP A 35 5.99 8.52 -42.82
C TRP A 35 5.64 9.67 -41.88
N GLY A 36 5.60 10.90 -42.38
CA GLY A 36 5.21 12.10 -41.64
C GLY A 36 3.78 12.01 -41.11
N GLY A 37 2.84 11.52 -41.92
CA GLY A 37 1.45 11.26 -41.50
C GLY A 37 1.34 10.19 -40.41
N MET A 38 2.07 9.09 -40.55
CA MET A 38 2.13 8.03 -39.53
C MET A 38 2.76 8.50 -38.22
N THR A 39 3.79 9.36 -38.27
CA THR A 39 4.40 9.92 -37.06
C THR A 39 3.53 10.99 -36.41
N ALA A 40 2.86 11.84 -37.19
CA ALA A 40 1.96 12.87 -36.67
C ALA A 40 0.69 12.26 -36.06
N ALA A 41 0.26 11.09 -36.55
CA ALA A 41 -0.87 10.35 -36.00
C ALA A 41 -0.53 9.53 -34.73
N LYS A 42 0.75 9.44 -34.34
CA LYS A 42 1.11 8.82 -33.05
C LYS A 42 0.77 9.79 -31.92
N VAL A 43 -0.30 9.49 -31.20
CA VAL A 43 -0.61 10.15 -29.92
C VAL A 43 0.54 9.90 -28.95
N ASP A 44 1.25 10.95 -28.55
CA ASP A 44 2.24 10.86 -27.47
C ASP A 44 1.48 10.61 -26.16
N ARG A 45 1.71 9.43 -25.60
CA ARG A 45 1.13 8.98 -24.33
C ARG A 45 2.16 8.94 -23.21
N SER A 46 3.33 9.56 -23.41
CA SER A 46 4.34 9.70 -22.37
C SER A 46 3.89 10.74 -21.34
N CYS A 47 3.83 10.35 -20.07
CA CYS A 47 3.55 11.28 -18.97
C CYS A 47 4.84 11.80 -18.34
N ALA A 48 5.84 10.92 -18.19
CA ALA A 48 7.18 11.19 -17.67
C ALA A 48 8.12 10.03 -18.06
N PRO A 49 9.45 10.15 -17.92
CA PRO A 49 10.33 9.00 -18.10
C PRO A 49 9.89 7.80 -17.26
N GLY A 50 9.60 6.68 -17.92
CA GLY A 50 9.12 5.46 -17.29
C GLY A 50 7.62 5.44 -16.93
N VAL A 51 6.86 6.48 -17.27
CA VAL A 51 5.42 6.58 -16.99
C VAL A 51 4.65 6.90 -18.27
N VAL A 52 3.62 6.11 -18.55
CA VAL A 52 2.81 6.23 -19.76
C VAL A 52 1.32 6.19 -19.44
N GLN A 53 0.52 6.79 -20.30
CA GLN A 53 -0.92 6.59 -20.33
C GLN A 53 -1.23 5.36 -21.21
N PRO A 54 -1.80 4.27 -20.68
CA PRO A 54 -2.15 3.09 -21.47
C PRO A 54 -3.13 3.42 -22.60
N LYS A 55 -3.22 2.55 -23.61
CA LYS A 55 -4.14 2.78 -24.75
C LYS A 55 -5.60 2.87 -24.32
N ASP A 56 -5.99 2.00 -23.40
CA ASP A 56 -7.36 1.77 -22.95
C ASP A 56 -7.67 2.44 -21.60
N GLY A 57 -6.88 3.44 -21.20
CA GLY A 57 -7.07 4.11 -19.91
C GLY A 57 -6.53 5.53 -19.91
N ASP A 58 -7.01 6.30 -18.95
CA ASP A 58 -6.74 7.74 -18.86
C ASP A 58 -5.71 8.08 -17.77
N GLU A 59 -5.23 7.08 -17.03
CA GLU A 59 -4.28 7.24 -15.93
C GLU A 59 -2.83 7.10 -16.39
N CYS A 60 -1.93 7.92 -15.82
CA CYS A 60 -0.50 7.77 -16.00
C CYS A 60 0.05 6.67 -15.06
N VAL A 61 0.49 5.55 -15.61
CA VAL A 61 0.96 4.36 -14.87
C VAL A 61 2.40 4.00 -15.25
N GLY A 62 3.06 3.18 -14.43
CA GLY A 62 4.46 2.78 -14.62
C GLY A 62 5.35 3.17 -13.44
N VAL A 63 6.65 3.23 -13.66
CA VAL A 63 7.65 3.54 -12.62
C VAL A 63 8.36 4.85 -12.93
N SER A 64 8.26 5.81 -12.02
CA SER A 64 8.98 7.08 -12.08
C SER A 64 10.21 7.08 -11.17
N TRP A 65 11.33 7.56 -11.70
CA TRP A 65 12.55 7.87 -10.95
C TRP A 65 12.86 9.38 -10.94
N THR A 66 11.89 10.21 -11.33
CA THR A 66 12.01 11.66 -11.42
C THR A 66 11.10 12.34 -10.39
N ALA A 67 11.10 13.68 -10.36
CA ALA A 67 10.18 14.45 -9.53
C ALA A 67 8.70 14.47 -10.02
N TYR A 68 8.24 13.45 -10.75
CA TYR A 68 6.87 13.37 -11.27
C TYR A 68 5.87 12.97 -10.18
N THR A 69 4.77 13.71 -10.08
CA THR A 69 3.80 13.59 -8.97
C THR A 69 2.51 12.87 -9.36
N PHE A 70 2.45 12.24 -10.53
CA PHE A 70 1.24 11.55 -11.03
C PHE A 70 -0.02 12.44 -11.07
N GLY A 71 0.18 13.75 -11.34
CA GLY A 71 -0.90 14.73 -11.39
C GLY A 71 -1.44 15.15 -10.02
N ARG A 72 -0.75 14.81 -8.92
CA ARG A 72 -1.16 15.11 -7.54
C ARG A 72 -0.24 16.14 -6.90
N SER A 73 -0.69 17.39 -6.81
CA SER A 73 0.09 18.48 -6.19
C SER A 73 0.48 18.19 -4.73
N ARG A 74 -0.34 17.44 -3.98
CA ARG A 74 -0.06 17.06 -2.59
C ARG A 74 1.21 16.22 -2.40
N PHE A 75 1.68 15.51 -3.42
CA PHE A 75 2.92 14.71 -3.33
C PHE A 75 4.19 15.54 -3.62
N THR A 76 4.06 16.78 -4.08
CA THR A 76 5.17 17.57 -4.65
C THR A 76 6.37 17.68 -3.72
N GLU A 77 6.16 18.01 -2.44
CA GLU A 77 7.27 18.24 -1.51
C GLU A 77 8.03 16.94 -1.22
N THR A 78 7.32 15.85 -0.90
CA THR A 78 7.92 14.54 -0.66
C THR A 78 8.63 13.98 -1.90
N VAL A 79 8.01 14.06 -3.08
CA VAL A 79 8.61 13.61 -4.35
C VAL A 79 9.88 14.39 -4.67
N ARG A 80 9.89 15.70 -4.44
CA ARG A 80 11.11 16.52 -4.59
C ARG A 80 12.19 16.14 -3.58
N ALA A 81 11.81 15.78 -2.36
CA ALA A 81 12.77 15.34 -1.34
C ALA A 81 13.42 14.00 -1.73
N ILE A 82 12.62 13.05 -2.23
CA ILE A 82 13.11 11.78 -2.81
C ILE A 82 14.05 12.04 -3.99
N ASP A 83 13.66 12.93 -4.91
CA ASP A 83 14.47 13.30 -6.06
C ASP A 83 15.83 13.89 -5.63
N ARG A 84 15.85 14.82 -4.67
CA ARG A 84 17.10 15.38 -4.11
C ARG A 84 17.98 14.29 -3.48
N GLU A 85 17.39 13.40 -2.69
CA GLU A 85 18.13 12.31 -2.03
C GLU A 85 18.70 11.32 -3.06
N ASN A 86 17.93 10.95 -4.08
CA ASN A 86 18.39 10.09 -5.17
C ASN A 86 19.54 10.71 -5.97
N HIS A 87 19.53 12.02 -6.22
CA HIS A 87 20.59 12.71 -6.96
C HIS A 87 21.92 12.81 -6.20
N ARG A 88 21.92 12.65 -4.87
CA ARG A 88 23.16 12.60 -4.06
C ARG A 88 23.89 11.25 -4.18
N LEU A 89 23.25 10.23 -4.75
CA LEU A 89 23.80 8.88 -4.80
C LEU A 89 24.83 8.72 -5.92
N ALA A 90 26.05 8.32 -5.55
CA ALA A 90 27.09 8.04 -6.53
C ALA A 90 26.70 6.81 -7.39
N PRO A 91 26.83 6.87 -8.73
CA PRO A 91 26.56 5.74 -9.61
C PRO A 91 27.26 4.47 -9.12
N GLY A 92 26.49 3.39 -9.04
CA GLY A 92 27.00 2.09 -8.65
C GLY A 92 27.11 1.83 -7.14
N SER A 93 26.90 2.83 -6.28
CA SER A 93 26.97 2.71 -4.81
C SER A 93 25.64 2.33 -4.12
N TYR A 94 24.57 2.23 -4.91
CA TYR A 94 23.21 2.02 -4.43
C TYR A 94 22.51 0.86 -5.14
N VAL A 95 21.40 0.44 -4.55
CA VAL A 95 20.36 -0.39 -5.16
C VAL A 95 19.03 0.36 -5.15
N THR A 96 18.09 -0.09 -5.98
CA THR A 96 16.76 0.51 -6.05
C THR A 96 15.73 -0.28 -5.26
N VAL A 97 14.88 0.44 -4.54
CA VAL A 97 13.62 -0.06 -3.97
C VAL A 97 12.49 0.74 -4.62
N ALA A 98 11.45 0.04 -5.07
CA ALA A 98 10.26 0.68 -5.61
C ALA A 98 9.15 0.72 -4.54
N LEU A 99 8.52 1.88 -4.36
CA LEU A 99 7.28 2.01 -3.60
C LEU A 99 6.09 1.81 -4.54
N LEU A 100 5.34 0.72 -4.38
CA LEU A 100 4.20 0.37 -5.22
C LEU A 100 2.89 0.83 -4.58
N GLU A 101 2.39 1.99 -4.99
CA GLU A 101 1.15 2.60 -4.47
C GLU A 101 0.27 3.17 -5.60
N PRO A 102 -1.06 3.29 -5.41
CA PRO A 102 -1.97 3.86 -6.40
C PRO A 102 -1.88 5.40 -6.44
N PHE A 103 -0.75 5.94 -6.90
CA PHE A 103 -0.50 7.40 -6.96
C PHE A 103 -1.50 8.18 -7.81
N THR A 104 -2.27 7.52 -8.69
CA THR A 104 -3.36 8.14 -9.46
C THR A 104 -4.74 8.01 -8.80
N ALA A 105 -4.86 7.46 -7.59
CA ALA A 105 -6.12 7.47 -6.82
C ALA A 105 -6.70 8.89 -6.69
N THR A 106 -8.02 9.02 -6.61
CA THR A 106 -8.72 10.32 -6.59
C THR A 106 -9.52 10.55 -5.32
N ASP A 107 -9.94 9.50 -4.63
CA ASP A 107 -10.69 9.63 -3.39
C ASP A 107 -9.77 10.17 -2.28
N ALA A 108 -10.33 10.98 -1.39
CA ALA A 108 -9.56 11.82 -0.48
C ALA A 108 -8.79 10.98 0.55
N ASP A 109 -9.43 9.93 1.05
CA ASP A 109 -8.92 9.03 2.09
C ASP A 109 -7.69 8.29 1.54
N ASN A 110 -7.82 7.53 0.45
CA ASN A 110 -6.68 6.85 -0.17
C ASN A 110 -5.54 7.81 -0.55
N LEU A 111 -5.85 9.05 -0.95
CA LEU A 111 -4.83 10.04 -1.29
C LEU A 111 -4.05 10.57 -0.06
N ALA A 112 -4.65 10.58 1.12
CA ALA A 112 -3.95 10.90 2.36
C ALA A 112 -3.02 9.73 2.76
N ASP A 113 -3.52 8.50 2.68
CA ASP A 113 -2.73 7.31 3.01
C ASP A 113 -1.53 7.14 2.09
N VAL A 114 -1.73 7.27 0.77
CA VAL A 114 -0.63 7.20 -0.21
C VAL A 114 0.42 8.30 0.05
N LEU A 115 0.00 9.50 0.50
CA LEU A 115 0.94 10.55 0.88
C LEU A 115 1.74 10.14 2.13
N HIS A 116 1.07 9.63 3.15
CA HIS A 116 1.70 9.22 4.40
C HIS A 116 2.64 8.02 4.19
N GLU A 117 2.25 7.03 3.38
CA GLU A 117 3.12 5.91 3.00
C GLU A 117 4.35 6.38 2.21
N LEU A 118 4.17 7.32 1.27
CA LEU A 118 5.26 7.97 0.54
C LEU A 118 6.23 8.70 1.47
N GLN A 119 5.72 9.46 2.45
CA GLN A 119 6.53 10.14 3.45
C GLN A 119 7.30 9.14 4.32
N GLY A 120 6.65 8.07 4.79
CA GLY A 120 7.27 7.05 5.62
C GLY A 120 8.41 6.33 4.91
N ALA A 121 8.18 5.91 3.66
CA ALA A 121 9.20 5.29 2.83
C ALA A 121 10.40 6.22 2.58
N TYR A 122 10.15 7.50 2.34
CA TYR A 122 11.22 8.49 2.18
C TYR A 122 12.03 8.68 3.47
N LEU A 123 11.39 8.80 4.64
CA LEU A 123 12.11 8.98 5.90
C LEU A 123 13.01 7.77 6.22
N ALA A 124 12.56 6.56 5.90
CA ALA A 124 13.37 5.35 6.03
C ALA A 124 14.53 5.32 5.03
N GLN A 125 14.32 5.76 3.78
CA GLN A 125 15.40 5.92 2.80
C GLN A 125 16.45 6.91 3.33
N TYR A 126 16.01 8.10 3.76
CA TYR A 126 16.86 9.16 4.27
C TYR A 126 17.68 8.66 5.46
N GLN A 127 17.04 8.04 6.46
CA GLN A 127 17.76 7.45 7.57
C GLN A 127 18.79 6.40 7.12
N ALA A 128 18.42 5.48 6.22
CA ALA A 128 19.34 4.45 5.75
C ALA A 128 20.55 5.04 5.01
N ASN A 129 20.36 6.13 4.29
CA ASN A 129 21.42 6.80 3.54
C ASN A 129 22.28 7.73 4.38
N HIS A 130 21.79 8.22 5.52
CA HIS A 130 22.52 9.14 6.41
C HIS A 130 22.99 8.49 7.72
N ASP A 131 22.73 7.20 7.91
CA ASP A 131 23.25 6.42 9.04
C ASP A 131 24.79 6.40 9.08
N THR A 132 25.35 6.59 10.28
CA THR A 132 26.79 6.69 10.56
C THR A 132 27.50 5.32 10.62
N THR A 133 26.73 4.22 10.65
CA THR A 133 27.30 2.86 10.61
C THR A 133 28.06 2.53 9.33
N GLY A 134 27.85 3.30 8.25
CA GLY A 134 28.51 3.10 6.96
C GLY A 134 28.02 1.87 6.19
N LEU A 135 26.92 1.23 6.62
CA LEU A 135 26.37 0.04 5.97
C LEU A 135 25.99 0.32 4.51
N LYS A 136 26.32 -0.63 3.64
CA LYS A 136 26.09 -0.59 2.19
C LYS A 136 25.14 -1.73 1.77
N PRO A 137 24.46 -1.60 0.62
CA PRO A 137 24.41 -0.44 -0.27
C PRO A 137 23.57 0.74 0.26
N LYS A 138 23.71 1.91 -0.36
CA LYS A 138 22.74 3.02 -0.25
C LYS A 138 21.47 2.68 -1.03
N ILE A 139 20.41 3.44 -0.80
CA ILE A 139 19.07 3.13 -1.30
C ILE A 139 18.56 4.27 -2.18
N ARG A 140 18.22 3.93 -3.42
CA ARG A 140 17.44 4.77 -4.34
C ARG A 140 15.97 4.37 -4.23
N LEU A 141 15.09 5.32 -3.96
CA LEU A 141 13.64 5.10 -3.91
C LEU A 141 12.99 5.57 -5.21
N VAL A 142 12.18 4.72 -5.84
CA VAL A 142 11.40 5.06 -7.05
C VAL A 142 9.93 4.78 -6.84
N LEU A 143 9.05 5.44 -7.60
CA LEU A 143 7.61 5.37 -7.40
C LEU A 143 6.97 4.54 -8.50
N ALA A 144 6.33 3.43 -8.12
CA ALA A 144 5.64 2.53 -9.03
C ALA A 144 4.12 2.71 -8.87
N ASN A 145 3.45 3.19 -9.92
CA ASN A 145 2.00 3.34 -9.94
C ASN A 145 1.35 2.24 -10.78
N PRO A 146 0.49 1.37 -10.21
CA PRO A 146 -0.30 0.41 -10.95
C PRO A 146 -1.67 0.95 -11.41
N GLY A 147 -1.95 2.25 -11.19
CA GLY A 147 -3.25 2.88 -11.40
C GLY A 147 -4.08 2.93 -10.12
N ALA A 148 -5.15 3.74 -10.09
CA ALA A 148 -5.96 3.99 -8.90
C ALA A 148 -6.56 2.70 -8.29
N THR A 149 -6.97 1.76 -9.14
CA THR A 149 -7.53 0.46 -8.73
C THR A 149 -6.52 -0.69 -8.88
N GLY A 150 -5.27 -0.38 -9.22
CA GLY A 150 -4.24 -1.36 -9.57
C GLY A 150 -4.48 -2.11 -10.88
N ALA A 151 -5.44 -1.69 -11.72
CA ALA A 151 -5.80 -2.39 -12.96
C ALA A 151 -4.62 -2.56 -13.94
N SER A 152 -3.65 -1.65 -13.90
CA SER A 152 -2.44 -1.68 -14.76
C SER A 152 -1.26 -2.41 -14.12
N TRP A 153 -1.49 -3.21 -13.07
CA TRP A 153 -0.41 -3.91 -12.35
C TRP A 153 0.54 -4.69 -13.26
N ARG A 154 0.05 -5.33 -14.34
CA ARG A 154 0.90 -6.08 -15.28
C ARG A 154 1.98 -5.21 -15.90
N HIS A 155 1.59 -4.02 -16.37
CA HIS A 155 2.51 -3.07 -16.97
C HIS A 155 3.61 -2.66 -15.99
N THR A 156 3.20 -2.30 -14.77
CA THR A 156 4.11 -1.86 -13.70
C THR A 156 5.05 -2.99 -13.25
N VAL A 157 4.53 -4.21 -13.07
CA VAL A 157 5.33 -5.39 -12.71
C VAL A 157 6.33 -5.76 -13.81
N ASP A 158 5.93 -5.71 -15.08
CA ASP A 158 6.84 -5.94 -16.20
C ASP A 158 7.97 -4.91 -16.26
N GLN A 159 7.68 -3.65 -15.93
CA GLN A 159 8.71 -2.61 -15.83
C GLN A 159 9.66 -2.86 -14.65
N LEU A 160 9.13 -3.20 -13.47
CA LEU A 160 9.93 -3.54 -12.30
C LEU A 160 10.86 -4.72 -12.58
N ASP A 161 10.38 -5.78 -13.24
CA ASP A 161 11.21 -6.91 -13.65
C ASP A 161 12.37 -6.49 -14.58
N ARG A 162 12.13 -5.60 -15.55
CA ARG A 162 13.21 -5.06 -16.39
C ARG A 162 14.26 -4.30 -15.56
N MET A 163 13.83 -3.53 -14.56
CA MET A 163 14.73 -2.78 -13.67
C MET A 163 15.60 -3.70 -12.79
N THR A 164 15.24 -4.97 -12.61
CA THR A 164 16.10 -5.92 -11.88
C THR A 164 17.33 -6.36 -12.68
N LYS A 165 17.18 -6.43 -14.01
CA LYS A 165 18.16 -6.93 -14.99
C LYS A 165 19.05 -5.83 -15.55
N GLY A 166 18.59 -4.59 -15.47
CA GLY A 166 19.29 -3.40 -15.98
C GLY A 166 20.20 -2.69 -14.97
N PRO A 167 20.73 -1.52 -15.34
CA PRO A 167 21.58 -0.70 -14.46
C PRO A 167 20.83 -0.15 -13.23
N ASP A 168 19.50 -0.16 -13.25
CA ASP A 168 18.64 0.29 -12.14
C ASP A 168 18.81 -0.53 -10.86
N ARG A 169 19.20 -1.81 -10.98
CA ARG A 169 19.49 -2.68 -9.83
C ARG A 169 18.34 -2.68 -8.81
N LEU A 170 17.10 -2.86 -9.29
CA LEU A 170 15.94 -3.05 -8.40
C LEU A 170 16.17 -4.32 -7.56
N ARG A 171 16.03 -4.21 -6.23
CA ARG A 171 16.24 -5.33 -5.30
C ARG A 171 15.08 -5.62 -4.36
N ALA A 172 14.11 -4.72 -4.26
CA ALA A 172 12.88 -4.97 -3.54
C ALA A 172 11.76 -4.05 -4.03
N VAL A 173 10.54 -4.48 -3.80
CA VAL A 173 9.33 -3.65 -3.87
C VAL A 173 8.78 -3.53 -2.45
N THR A 174 8.49 -2.32 -2.01
CA THR A 174 7.81 -2.03 -0.73
C THR A 174 6.49 -1.32 -1.01
N GLY A 175 5.65 -1.19 0.01
CA GLY A 175 4.30 -0.62 -0.11
C GLY A 175 3.30 -1.74 -0.29
N VAL A 176 2.43 -1.61 -1.30
CA VAL A 176 1.22 -2.43 -1.41
C VAL A 176 0.29 -2.08 -0.24
N GLY A 177 -0.24 -0.86 -0.24
CA GLY A 177 -1.08 -0.34 0.83
C GLY A 177 -2.49 -0.94 0.95
N VAL A 178 -2.88 -1.85 0.04
CA VAL A 178 -4.28 -2.34 0.01
C VAL A 178 -4.40 -3.80 -0.41
N SER A 179 -5.18 -4.58 0.34
CA SER A 179 -5.45 -5.99 0.06
C SER A 179 -6.56 -6.19 -1.00
N THR A 180 -6.26 -5.92 -2.27
CA THR A 180 -7.20 -6.09 -3.40
C THR A 180 -6.82 -7.28 -4.30
N ASP A 181 -7.75 -7.73 -5.14
CA ASP A 181 -7.48 -8.82 -6.10
C ASP A 181 -6.38 -8.44 -7.13
N ASN A 182 -6.27 -7.17 -7.50
CA ASN A 182 -5.21 -6.68 -8.38
C ASN A 182 -3.85 -6.68 -7.69
N ASN A 183 -3.79 -6.18 -6.45
CA ASN A 183 -2.55 -6.21 -5.68
C ASN A 183 -2.11 -7.65 -5.38
N LYS A 184 -3.06 -8.56 -5.11
CA LYS A 184 -2.75 -9.99 -4.99
C LYS A 184 -2.10 -10.59 -6.22
N LYS A 185 -2.59 -10.26 -7.42
CA LYS A 185 -1.98 -10.69 -8.68
C LYS A 185 -0.62 -10.05 -8.91
N ALA A 186 -0.46 -8.77 -8.55
CA ALA A 186 0.81 -8.06 -8.64
C ALA A 186 1.89 -8.71 -7.75
N VAL A 187 1.56 -8.97 -6.48
CA VAL A 187 2.45 -9.64 -5.52
C VAL A 187 2.78 -11.04 -5.98
N ALA A 188 1.79 -11.83 -6.43
CA ALA A 188 2.03 -13.17 -7.00
C ALA A 188 3.03 -13.13 -8.16
N GLU A 189 2.86 -12.18 -9.09
CA GLU A 189 3.74 -12.11 -10.26
C GLU A 189 5.14 -11.59 -9.92
N LEU A 190 5.26 -10.60 -9.03
CA LEU A 190 6.56 -10.10 -8.54
C LEU A 190 7.35 -11.22 -7.84
N THR A 191 6.72 -11.90 -6.90
CA THR A 191 7.34 -13.00 -6.13
C THR A 191 7.65 -14.21 -7.01
N ARG A 192 6.79 -14.55 -7.98
CA ARG A 192 7.08 -15.59 -8.99
C ARG A 192 8.32 -15.26 -9.84
N ARG A 193 8.59 -13.98 -10.10
CA ARG A 193 9.81 -13.50 -10.76
C ARG A 193 11.02 -13.41 -9.82
N GLY A 194 10.86 -13.83 -8.57
CA GLY A 194 11.88 -13.79 -7.53
C GLY A 194 12.12 -12.40 -6.94
N ILE A 195 11.28 -11.41 -7.26
CA ILE A 195 11.42 -10.04 -6.75
C ILE A 195 10.86 -10.01 -5.32
N PRO A 196 11.68 -9.68 -4.30
CA PRO A 196 11.20 -9.57 -2.93
C PRO A 196 10.17 -8.45 -2.80
N VAL A 197 9.09 -8.74 -2.07
CA VAL A 197 8.00 -7.79 -1.81
C VAL A 197 7.84 -7.62 -0.31
N ILE A 198 7.73 -6.37 0.14
CA ILE A 198 7.45 -6.03 1.53
C ILE A 198 6.10 -5.31 1.56
N GLY A 199 5.09 -5.99 2.11
CA GLY A 199 3.77 -5.41 2.32
C GLY A 199 3.74 -4.44 3.49
N SER A 200 3.39 -3.18 3.25
CA SER A 200 3.11 -2.17 4.29
C SER A 200 1.78 -2.48 4.99
N SER A 201 0.68 -2.43 4.25
CA SER A 201 -0.68 -2.42 4.82
C SER A 201 -1.56 -3.58 4.32
N ILE A 202 -0.95 -4.68 3.87
CA ILE A 202 -1.68 -5.89 3.45
C ILE A 202 -1.93 -6.88 4.59
N THR A 203 -3.12 -6.79 5.16
CA THR A 203 -3.59 -7.62 6.27
C THR A 203 -4.29 -8.92 5.83
N ALA A 204 -4.76 -9.02 4.58
CA ALA A 204 -5.50 -10.19 4.12
C ALA A 204 -4.70 -11.50 4.26
N ASP A 205 -5.28 -12.51 4.91
CA ASP A 205 -4.68 -13.85 5.07
C ASP A 205 -4.46 -14.55 3.73
N SER A 206 -5.29 -14.21 2.73
CA SER A 206 -5.15 -14.74 1.38
C SER A 206 -4.04 -14.07 0.56
N LEU A 207 -3.38 -13.06 1.15
CA LEU A 207 -2.18 -12.39 0.68
C LEU A 207 -1.03 -12.58 1.69
N ALA A 208 -0.96 -13.79 2.25
CA ALA A 208 0.07 -14.23 3.18
C ALA A 208 0.61 -15.62 2.78
N ASN A 209 1.77 -15.96 3.32
CA ASN A 209 2.37 -17.29 3.24
C ASN A 209 2.04 -18.11 4.51
N GLY A 210 2.37 -19.40 4.51
CA GLY A 210 2.14 -20.31 5.64
C GLY A 210 0.72 -20.86 5.76
N GLN A 211 -0.26 -20.28 5.06
CA GLN A 211 -1.64 -20.77 5.07
C GLN A 211 -1.73 -22.18 4.48
N GLY A 212 -2.19 -23.15 5.30
CA GLY A 212 -2.23 -24.55 4.92
C GLY A 212 -0.85 -25.15 4.60
N GLY A 213 0.22 -24.59 5.19
CA GLY A 213 1.60 -25.03 4.99
C GLY A 213 2.19 -24.69 3.62
N LYS A 214 1.63 -23.72 2.90
CA LYS A 214 2.07 -23.31 1.56
C LYS A 214 2.52 -21.85 1.53
N ASP A 215 3.49 -21.59 0.65
CA ASP A 215 4.02 -20.24 0.40
C ASP A 215 3.70 -19.81 -1.04
N PRO A 216 2.46 -19.36 -1.32
CA PRO A 216 2.06 -18.91 -2.66
C PRO A 216 2.80 -17.65 -3.14
N PHE A 217 3.47 -16.92 -2.24
CA PHE A 217 4.18 -15.68 -2.52
C PHE A 217 5.63 -15.76 -2.03
N PRO A 218 6.50 -16.60 -2.65
CA PRO A 218 7.88 -16.77 -2.20
C PRO A 218 8.65 -15.45 -2.24
N GLY A 219 9.23 -15.05 -1.10
CA GLY A 219 9.93 -13.76 -0.97
C GLY A 219 9.02 -12.59 -0.61
N LEU A 220 7.74 -12.82 -0.31
CA LEU A 220 6.89 -11.87 0.39
C LEU A 220 7.26 -11.81 1.88
N ALA A 221 7.38 -10.60 2.42
CA ALA A 221 7.37 -10.33 3.84
C ALA A 221 6.35 -9.23 4.17
N ARG A 222 5.88 -9.17 5.41
CA ARG A 222 4.92 -8.15 5.85
C ARG A 222 5.32 -7.54 7.18
N VAL A 223 5.01 -6.26 7.35
CA VAL A 223 5.13 -5.58 8.65
C VAL A 223 3.78 -5.48 9.38
N SER A 224 2.68 -5.52 8.62
CA SER A 224 1.31 -5.52 9.12
C SER A 224 0.87 -6.90 9.63
N PRO A 225 0.07 -6.96 10.72
CA PRO A 225 -0.59 -8.18 11.18
C PRO A 225 -1.53 -8.77 10.10
N THR A 226 -1.91 -10.04 10.21
CA THR A 226 -3.03 -10.58 9.42
C THR A 226 -4.39 -10.10 9.93
N ASN A 227 -5.44 -10.18 9.11
CA ASN A 227 -6.82 -10.00 9.58
C ASN A 227 -7.15 -11.00 10.69
N THR A 228 -6.61 -12.23 10.64
CA THR A 228 -6.70 -13.18 11.76
C THR A 228 -6.06 -12.62 13.03
N ASP A 229 -4.86 -12.05 12.94
CA ASP A 229 -4.16 -11.44 14.08
C ASP A 229 -4.89 -10.22 14.65
N GLU A 230 -5.43 -9.37 13.77
CA GLU A 230 -6.26 -8.23 14.17
C GLU A 230 -7.52 -8.69 14.90
N ALA A 231 -8.23 -9.68 14.35
CA ALA A 231 -9.42 -10.25 14.98
C ALA A 231 -9.09 -10.87 16.34
N ARG A 232 -7.96 -11.59 16.47
CA ARG A 232 -7.48 -12.14 17.75
C ARG A 232 -7.12 -11.06 18.75
N ALA A 233 -6.47 -9.98 18.31
CA ALA A 233 -6.16 -8.83 19.15
C ALA A 233 -7.43 -8.12 19.66
N LEU A 234 -8.44 -7.95 18.81
CA LEU A 234 -9.77 -7.43 19.19
C LEU A 234 -10.49 -8.35 20.17
N ALA A 235 -10.46 -9.66 19.93
CA ALA A 235 -11.09 -10.66 20.79
C ALA A 235 -10.51 -10.60 22.21
N SER A 236 -9.17 -10.57 22.30
CA SER A 236 -8.43 -10.42 23.55
C SER A 236 -8.73 -9.10 24.25
N PHE A 237 -8.87 -8.01 23.50
CA PHE A 237 -9.22 -6.70 24.04
C PHE A 237 -10.64 -6.63 24.59
N ALA A 238 -11.63 -6.91 23.75
CA ALA A 238 -13.04 -6.62 24.03
C ALA A 238 -13.75 -7.76 24.78
N LYS A 239 -13.07 -8.90 25.00
CA LYS A 239 -13.66 -10.13 25.57
C LYS A 239 -14.96 -10.49 24.83
N VAL A 240 -14.90 -10.46 23.50
CA VAL A 240 -16.07 -10.63 22.64
C VAL A 240 -16.79 -11.93 22.97
N SER A 241 -18.08 -11.83 23.30
CA SER A 241 -18.95 -12.97 23.55
C SER A 241 -19.78 -13.25 22.30
N ALA A 242 -19.59 -14.43 21.69
CA ALA A 242 -20.27 -14.82 20.45
C ALA A 242 -21.80 -14.69 20.55
N VAL A 243 -22.39 -15.02 21.71
CA VAL A 243 -23.84 -14.95 21.93
C VAL A 243 -24.39 -13.53 21.99
N ASN A 244 -23.53 -12.53 22.16
CA ASN A 244 -23.87 -11.10 22.28
C ASN A 244 -23.38 -10.27 21.08
N ALA A 245 -22.88 -10.93 20.04
CA ALA A 245 -22.28 -10.29 18.89
C ALA A 245 -23.08 -10.52 17.60
N PHE A 246 -22.96 -9.58 16.68
CA PHE A 246 -23.65 -9.54 15.40
C PHE A 246 -22.66 -9.20 14.29
N LEU A 247 -22.65 -9.93 13.19
CA LEU A 247 -21.73 -9.69 12.07
C LEU A 247 -22.43 -8.98 10.92
N VAL A 248 -21.78 -7.93 10.40
CA VAL A 248 -22.13 -7.27 9.14
C VAL A 248 -20.96 -7.42 8.18
N TYR A 249 -21.18 -7.89 6.96
CA TYR A 249 -20.07 -8.26 6.06
C TYR A 249 -20.33 -7.95 4.57
N ASP A 250 -19.25 -7.70 3.82
CA ASP A 250 -19.29 -7.59 2.35
C ASP A 250 -19.48 -8.96 1.69
N ARG A 251 -20.65 -9.18 1.10
CA ARG A 251 -21.02 -10.45 0.45
C ARG A 251 -20.19 -10.77 -0.78
N THR A 252 -19.82 -9.77 -1.57
CA THR A 252 -19.05 -9.97 -2.81
C THR A 252 -17.60 -10.28 -2.46
N GLY A 253 -17.09 -9.56 -1.47
CA GLY A 253 -15.78 -9.76 -0.91
C GLY A 253 -14.64 -9.31 -1.82
N ASP A 254 -13.54 -8.90 -1.22
CA ASP A 254 -12.21 -8.85 -1.83
C ASP A 254 -11.23 -9.60 -0.90
N PRO A 255 -9.93 -9.68 -1.19
CA PRO A 255 -9.00 -10.35 -0.30
C PRO A 255 -9.05 -9.86 1.15
N TYR A 256 -9.26 -8.55 1.37
CA TYR A 256 -9.41 -8.00 2.72
C TYR A 256 -10.70 -8.46 3.39
N THR A 257 -11.84 -8.09 2.81
CA THR A 257 -13.13 -8.24 3.49
C THR A 257 -13.49 -9.71 3.69
N ARG A 258 -13.11 -10.60 2.76
CA ARG A 258 -13.36 -12.05 2.89
C ARG A 258 -12.60 -12.67 4.05
N THR A 259 -11.34 -12.33 4.26
CA THR A 259 -10.57 -12.97 5.34
C THR A 259 -10.83 -12.32 6.69
N LEU A 260 -11.20 -11.04 6.73
CA LEU A 260 -11.72 -10.40 7.94
C LEU A 260 -13.07 -11.02 8.35
N GLN A 261 -13.99 -11.21 7.39
CA GLN A 261 -15.24 -11.94 7.61
C GLN A 261 -14.97 -13.33 8.17
N ALA A 262 -14.12 -14.13 7.51
CA ALA A 262 -13.81 -15.49 7.95
C ALA A 262 -13.21 -15.51 9.37
N SER A 263 -12.38 -14.53 9.72
CA SER A 263 -11.79 -14.39 11.06
C SER A 263 -12.86 -14.08 12.11
N PHE A 264 -13.79 -13.16 11.82
CA PHE A 264 -14.91 -12.87 12.71
C PHE A 264 -15.91 -14.02 12.82
N GLU A 265 -16.20 -14.75 11.74
CA GLU A 265 -17.05 -15.95 11.80
C GLU A 265 -16.48 -17.02 12.74
N GLN A 266 -15.15 -17.20 12.77
CA GLN A 266 -14.51 -18.10 13.72
C GLN A 266 -14.73 -17.67 15.18
N MET A 267 -14.72 -16.37 15.45
CA MET A 267 -15.03 -15.80 16.78
C MET A 267 -16.51 -15.96 17.16
N LEU A 268 -17.39 -16.08 16.17
CA LEU A 268 -18.84 -16.15 16.35
C LEU A 268 -19.41 -17.57 16.33
N LYS A 269 -18.58 -18.61 16.45
CA LYS A 269 -19.08 -19.98 16.62
C LYS A 269 -20.02 -20.06 17.83
N GLY A 270 -21.30 -20.37 17.58
CA GLY A 270 -22.35 -20.38 18.60
C GLY A 270 -23.09 -19.05 18.80
N ALA A 271 -22.90 -18.07 17.90
CA ALA A 271 -23.71 -16.86 17.87
C ALA A 271 -25.19 -17.19 17.61
N ARG A 272 -26.08 -16.35 18.18
CA ARG A 272 -27.54 -16.53 18.09
C ARG A 272 -28.16 -15.80 16.90
N SER A 273 -27.47 -14.79 16.38
CA SER A 273 -27.96 -13.90 15.34
C SER A 273 -27.34 -14.28 14.00
N GLU A 274 -28.15 -14.28 12.95
CA GLU A 274 -27.68 -14.46 11.58
C GLU A 274 -26.85 -13.24 11.12
N ALA A 275 -25.70 -13.50 10.52
CA ALA A 275 -24.84 -12.47 9.95
C ALA A 275 -25.54 -11.76 8.78
N GLN A 276 -25.40 -10.43 8.69
CA GLN A 276 -26.07 -9.64 7.67
C GLN A 276 -25.11 -9.24 6.55
N PRO A 277 -25.42 -9.60 5.30
CA PRO A 277 -24.63 -9.18 4.15
C PRO A 277 -24.97 -7.76 3.70
N PHE A 278 -23.99 -7.08 3.12
CA PHE A 278 -24.20 -5.97 2.19
C PHE A 278 -23.44 -6.23 0.88
N THR A 279 -23.71 -5.44 -0.16
CA THR A 279 -23.03 -5.56 -1.46
C THR A 279 -22.59 -4.16 -1.92
N PRO A 280 -21.29 -3.84 -1.83
CA PRO A 280 -20.76 -2.57 -2.32
C PRO A 280 -20.63 -2.58 -3.86
N PRO A 281 -20.41 -1.42 -4.49
CA PRO A 281 -19.95 -1.35 -5.87
C PRO A 281 -18.62 -2.08 -6.07
N ALA A 282 -18.29 -2.41 -7.33
CA ALA A 282 -17.01 -3.04 -7.67
C ALA A 282 -15.81 -2.17 -7.25
N ASP A 283 -15.91 -0.86 -7.45
CA ASP A 283 -15.03 0.13 -6.85
C ASP A 283 -15.53 0.46 -5.43
N ARG A 284 -14.84 -0.10 -4.43
CA ARG A 284 -15.22 0.02 -3.02
C ARG A 284 -14.99 1.41 -2.42
N SER A 285 -14.26 2.29 -3.12
CA SER A 285 -14.16 3.73 -2.76
C SER A 285 -15.46 4.49 -3.05
N LYS A 286 -16.40 3.88 -3.77
CA LYS A 286 -17.69 4.48 -4.09
C LYS A 286 -18.74 4.08 -3.06
N GLU A 287 -19.56 5.05 -2.71
CA GLU A 287 -20.67 4.88 -1.78
C GLU A 287 -21.76 3.94 -2.28
N GLY A 288 -22.09 3.98 -3.57
CA GLY A 288 -23.15 3.15 -4.15
C GLY A 288 -24.49 3.27 -3.41
N SER A 289 -25.17 2.14 -3.23
CA SER A 289 -26.48 2.05 -2.55
C SER A 289 -26.40 1.40 -1.17
N THR A 290 -25.21 1.20 -0.61
CA THR A 290 -25.03 0.46 0.66
C THR A 290 -25.65 1.17 1.86
N ALA A 291 -25.79 2.49 1.82
CA ALA A 291 -26.52 3.27 2.84
C ALA A 291 -27.97 2.76 3.05
N ASN A 292 -28.68 2.41 1.98
CA ASN A 292 -30.06 1.89 2.07
C ASN A 292 -30.10 0.53 2.79
N VAL A 293 -29.10 -0.31 2.54
CA VAL A 293 -28.96 -1.62 3.19
C VAL A 293 -28.59 -1.43 4.66
N PHE A 294 -27.70 -0.50 4.98
CA PHE A 294 -27.31 -0.22 6.36
C PHE A 294 -28.44 0.33 7.22
N ALA A 295 -29.34 1.14 6.65
CA ALA A 295 -30.57 1.53 7.34
C ALA A 295 -31.45 0.32 7.71
N GLN A 296 -31.56 -0.67 6.81
CA GLN A 296 -32.28 -1.92 7.10
C GLN A 296 -31.56 -2.77 8.16
N ILE A 297 -30.24 -2.90 8.06
CA ILE A 297 -29.42 -3.66 9.03
C ILE A 297 -29.50 -3.00 10.42
N ALA A 298 -29.48 -1.67 10.51
CA ALA A 298 -29.66 -0.96 11.78
C ALA A 298 -31.04 -1.25 12.40
N ASN A 299 -32.10 -1.33 11.59
CA ASN A 299 -33.43 -1.74 12.06
C ASN A 299 -33.48 -3.20 12.50
N ILE A 300 -32.81 -4.13 11.80
CA ILE A 300 -32.67 -5.53 12.24
C ILE A 300 -31.94 -5.59 13.58
N LEU A 301 -30.82 -4.87 13.71
CA LEU A 301 -30.07 -4.75 14.95
C LEU A 301 -30.95 -4.26 16.09
N CYS A 302 -31.81 -3.26 15.88
CA CYS A 302 -32.76 -2.78 16.88
C CYS A 302 -33.72 -3.86 17.40
N ASN A 303 -34.03 -4.89 16.60
CA ASN A 303 -34.93 -5.98 16.94
C ASN A 303 -34.23 -7.22 17.54
N THR A 304 -32.91 -7.22 17.67
CA THR A 304 -32.19 -8.30 18.38
C THR A 304 -32.39 -8.20 19.91
N PRO A 305 -32.09 -9.26 20.69
CA PRO A 305 -32.06 -9.14 22.15
C PRO A 305 -31.16 -8.00 22.63
N LYS A 306 -31.52 -7.31 23.71
CA LYS A 306 -30.72 -6.20 24.29
C LYS A 306 -29.31 -6.63 24.72
N THR A 307 -29.08 -7.92 24.93
CA THR A 307 -27.75 -8.48 25.19
C THR A 307 -26.84 -8.46 23.96
N THR A 308 -27.40 -8.35 22.75
CA THR A 308 -26.63 -8.16 21.51
C THR A 308 -26.21 -6.70 21.43
N ASN A 309 -24.97 -6.43 21.81
CA ASN A 309 -24.43 -5.08 21.94
C ASN A 309 -23.07 -4.91 21.26
N THR A 310 -22.52 -5.98 20.69
CA THR A 310 -21.28 -5.95 19.93
C THR A 310 -21.58 -6.18 18.46
N VAL A 311 -21.10 -5.32 17.59
CA VAL A 311 -21.23 -5.45 16.14
C VAL A 311 -19.84 -5.62 15.55
N LEU A 312 -19.59 -6.74 14.89
CA LEU A 312 -18.37 -6.96 14.12
C LEU A 312 -18.66 -6.51 12.67
N PHE A 313 -17.83 -5.64 12.12
CA PHE A 313 -18.00 -5.14 10.75
C PHE A 313 -16.82 -5.59 9.87
N ALA A 314 -17.11 -6.36 8.82
CA ALA A 314 -16.14 -6.84 7.84
C ALA A 314 -16.38 -6.16 6.48
N GLY A 315 -15.89 -4.93 6.34
CA GLY A 315 -16.05 -4.09 5.14
C GLY A 315 -14.97 -3.02 5.04
N ARG A 316 -14.99 -2.24 3.96
CA ARG A 316 -14.05 -1.11 3.74
C ARG A 316 -14.54 0.17 4.41
N HIS A 317 -13.63 1.12 4.63
CA HIS A 317 -13.86 2.39 5.31
C HIS A 317 -15.06 3.18 4.76
N THR A 318 -15.21 3.27 3.43
CA THR A 318 -16.35 3.96 2.79
C THR A 318 -17.70 3.38 3.24
N GLN A 319 -17.82 2.05 3.31
CA GLN A 319 -19.04 1.40 3.76
C GLN A 319 -19.17 1.39 5.29
N LEU A 320 -18.06 1.30 6.02
CA LEU A 320 -18.04 1.43 7.48
C LEU A 320 -18.60 2.79 7.91
N ARG A 321 -18.19 3.89 7.26
CA ARG A 321 -18.74 5.23 7.47
C ARG A 321 -20.26 5.25 7.35
N GLN A 322 -20.78 4.76 6.23
CA GLN A 322 -22.23 4.72 5.99
C GLN A 322 -22.97 3.89 7.05
N PHE A 323 -22.36 2.80 7.51
CA PHE A 323 -22.93 1.97 8.56
C PHE A 323 -22.94 2.67 9.92
N ILE A 324 -21.86 3.37 10.28
CA ILE A 324 -21.80 4.19 11.51
C ILE A 324 -22.87 5.29 11.48
N ASN A 325 -23.01 6.00 10.34
CA ASN A 325 -24.05 7.01 10.16
C ASN A 325 -25.46 6.40 10.33
N ALA A 326 -25.72 5.23 9.75
CA ALA A 326 -27.00 4.53 9.90
C ALA A 326 -27.27 4.09 11.35
N LEU A 327 -26.24 3.68 12.09
CA LEU A 327 -26.36 3.39 13.52
C LEU A 327 -26.61 4.65 14.35
N GLY A 328 -25.98 5.78 14.02
CA GLY A 328 -26.25 7.07 14.66
C GLY A 328 -27.71 7.53 14.48
N ALA A 329 -28.28 7.28 13.30
CA ALA A 329 -29.67 7.60 12.97
C ALA A 329 -30.70 6.52 13.36
N ARG A 330 -30.31 5.49 14.11
CA ARG A 330 -31.18 4.34 14.45
C ARG A 330 -32.38 4.76 15.30
N GLY A 331 -33.51 4.07 15.12
CA GLY A 331 -34.73 4.32 15.92
C GLY A 331 -34.65 3.85 17.39
N CYS A 332 -33.80 2.86 17.69
CA CYS A 332 -33.60 2.35 19.06
C CYS A 332 -32.45 3.09 19.78
N SER A 333 -32.63 4.39 20.01
CA SER A 333 -31.60 5.24 20.63
C SER A 333 -31.28 4.84 22.08
N ASP A 334 -32.15 4.08 22.77
CA ASP A 334 -31.89 3.54 24.11
C ASP A 334 -30.88 2.38 24.12
N ARG A 335 -30.53 1.82 22.95
CA ARG A 335 -29.66 0.66 22.84
C ARG A 335 -28.20 1.04 22.69
N ARG A 336 -27.35 0.34 23.44
CA ARG A 336 -25.89 0.43 23.33
C ARG A 336 -25.36 -0.52 22.25
N PHE A 337 -24.53 0.01 21.37
CA PHE A 337 -23.76 -0.74 20.39
C PHE A 337 -22.28 -0.37 20.42
N THR A 338 -21.43 -1.39 20.42
CA THR A 338 -20.00 -1.26 20.20
C THR A 338 -19.67 -1.88 18.86
N VAL A 339 -19.27 -1.06 17.88
CA VAL A 339 -18.75 -1.52 16.59
C VAL A 339 -17.27 -1.84 16.74
N LEU A 340 -16.88 -3.04 16.34
CA LEU A 340 -15.50 -3.51 16.24
C LEU A 340 -15.19 -3.86 14.79
N THR A 341 -14.06 -3.38 14.27
CA THR A 341 -13.64 -3.57 12.87
C THR A 341 -12.12 -3.64 12.75
N GLY A 342 -11.63 -4.05 11.58
CA GLY A 342 -10.21 -4.05 11.24
C GLY A 342 -9.61 -2.66 11.01
N ASP A 343 -8.38 -2.63 10.51
CA ASP A 343 -7.57 -1.45 10.14
C ASP A 343 -8.21 -0.41 9.23
N GLU A 344 -9.25 -0.76 8.47
CA GLU A 344 -10.03 0.22 7.70
C GLU A 344 -10.70 1.30 8.57
N GLY A 345 -10.81 1.09 9.89
CA GLY A 345 -11.27 2.14 10.80
C GLY A 345 -10.33 3.35 10.89
N SER A 346 -9.03 3.19 10.60
CA SER A 346 -8.03 4.26 10.65
C SER A 346 -8.28 5.38 9.64
N TYR A 347 -9.03 5.09 8.58
CA TYR A 347 -9.32 5.99 7.47
C TYR A 347 -10.47 6.97 7.79
N LEU A 348 -11.17 6.77 8.92
CA LEU A 348 -12.33 7.57 9.29
C LEU A 348 -11.99 8.83 10.09
N ALA A 349 -10.76 8.94 10.59
CA ALA A 349 -10.34 10.12 11.33
C ALA A 349 -10.30 11.33 10.37
N GLY A 350 -11.11 12.34 10.64
CA GLY A 350 -11.24 13.53 9.77
C GLY A 350 -12.04 13.31 8.48
N ASP A 351 -12.73 12.16 8.33
CA ASP A 351 -13.65 11.93 7.21
C ASP A 351 -14.83 12.91 7.28
N LYS A 352 -14.99 13.71 6.22
CA LYS A 352 -15.99 14.79 6.15
C LYS A 352 -17.44 14.30 5.99
N ASP A 353 -17.63 13.07 5.53
CA ASP A 353 -18.94 12.47 5.26
C ASP A 353 -19.41 11.59 6.44
N LEU A 354 -18.55 11.41 7.45
CA LEU A 354 -18.92 10.77 8.71
C LEU A 354 -19.74 11.75 9.54
N ASP A 355 -20.94 11.32 9.96
CA ASP A 355 -21.86 12.17 10.72
C ASP A 355 -21.35 12.34 12.16
N PRO A 356 -20.95 13.55 12.58
CA PRO A 356 -20.47 13.78 13.94
C PRO A 356 -21.54 13.51 15.00
N ALA A 357 -22.83 13.57 14.64
CA ALA A 357 -23.91 13.23 15.56
C ALA A 357 -23.90 11.74 15.94
N ALA A 358 -23.49 10.86 15.02
CA ALA A 358 -23.36 9.43 15.29
C ALA A 358 -22.32 9.15 16.39
N LEU A 359 -21.19 9.87 16.35
CA LEU A 359 -20.11 9.69 17.34
C LEU A 359 -20.36 10.41 18.67
N LYS A 360 -21.26 11.40 18.69
CA LYS A 360 -21.70 12.08 19.92
C LYS A 360 -22.70 11.26 20.74
N ASP A 361 -23.28 10.21 20.16
CA ASP A 361 -24.16 9.31 20.90
C ASP A 361 -23.35 8.47 21.91
N PRO A 362 -23.54 8.65 23.23
CA PRO A 362 -22.78 7.92 24.25
C PRO A 362 -23.10 6.42 24.31
N LEU A 363 -24.11 5.97 23.55
CA LEU A 363 -24.52 4.58 23.41
C LEU A 363 -23.96 3.94 22.13
N LEU A 364 -23.30 4.69 21.24
CA LEU A 364 -22.56 4.15 20.11
C LEU A 364 -21.05 4.33 20.36
N THR A 365 -20.29 3.24 20.26
CA THR A 365 -18.83 3.29 20.35
C THR A 365 -18.23 2.57 19.16
N VAL A 366 -17.27 3.19 18.48
CA VAL A 366 -16.57 2.60 17.34
C VAL A 366 -15.12 2.40 17.73
N ARG A 367 -14.66 1.14 17.67
CA ARG A 367 -13.27 0.78 17.90
C ARG A 367 -12.74 -0.09 16.78
N TYR A 368 -11.47 0.09 16.48
CA TYR A 368 -10.80 -0.63 15.40
C TYR A 368 -9.38 -1.02 15.81
N THR A 369 -8.84 -2.03 15.13
CA THR A 369 -7.39 -2.27 15.11
C THR A 369 -6.75 -1.26 14.20
N ALA A 370 -5.56 -0.77 14.51
CA ALA A 370 -4.73 -0.01 13.58
C ALA A 370 -3.40 -0.74 13.37
N LEU A 371 -2.72 -0.44 12.28
CA LEU A 371 -1.41 -1.04 11.97
C LEU A 371 -0.27 -0.42 12.79
N ALA A 372 -0.46 0.84 13.19
CA ALA A 372 0.43 1.61 14.06
C ALA A 372 -0.34 2.78 14.67
N HIS A 373 0.20 3.40 15.73
CA HIS A 373 -0.33 4.64 16.29
C HIS A 373 0.81 5.39 17.01
N PRO A 374 0.92 6.73 16.94
CA PRO A 374 2.01 7.48 17.57
C PRO A 374 2.04 7.29 19.10
N ASP A 375 0.85 7.29 19.72
CA ASP A 375 0.70 7.07 21.16
C ASP A 375 0.82 5.60 21.61
N ALA A 376 1.20 4.67 20.71
CA ALA A 376 1.39 3.26 21.04
C ALA A 376 2.53 3.03 22.06
N TRP A 377 3.53 3.91 22.05
CA TRP A 377 4.76 3.77 22.85
C TRP A 377 5.08 5.05 23.66
N PRO A 378 4.17 5.55 24.53
CA PRO A 378 4.29 6.87 25.14
C PRO A 378 5.29 6.91 26.31
N LYS A 379 5.67 5.74 26.85
CA LYS A 379 6.68 5.55 27.91
C LYS A 379 7.45 4.26 27.65
N ASP A 380 8.69 4.14 28.14
CA ASP A 380 9.50 2.90 28.09
C ASP A 380 8.94 1.74 28.96
N GLY A 381 7.63 1.74 29.24
CA GLY A 381 6.95 0.78 30.11
C GLY A 381 6.60 -0.55 29.43
N ALA A 382 6.61 -0.63 28.10
CA ALA A 382 6.50 -1.92 27.42
C ALA A 382 7.81 -2.69 27.59
N ARG A 383 7.80 -3.74 28.43
CA ARG A 383 8.99 -4.58 28.64
C ARG A 383 9.45 -5.27 27.35
N THR A 384 8.52 -5.55 26.44
CA THR A 384 8.76 -6.25 25.17
C THR A 384 7.78 -5.82 24.09
N GLY A 385 8.10 -6.10 22.82
CA GLY A 385 7.24 -5.89 21.66
C GLY A 385 7.36 -4.53 20.97
N GLY A 386 8.03 -3.55 21.57
CA GLY A 386 8.32 -2.23 21.01
C GLY A 386 8.98 -1.32 22.04
N SER A 387 9.31 -0.08 21.68
CA SER A 387 9.90 0.89 22.61
C SER A 387 9.58 2.34 22.24
N ALA A 388 9.56 3.23 23.25
CA ALA A 388 9.41 4.67 23.00
C ALA A 388 10.65 5.25 22.31
N ALA A 389 11.83 4.68 22.56
CA ALA A 389 13.07 5.08 21.92
C ALA A 389 13.02 4.90 20.39
N ASP A 390 12.47 3.76 19.92
CA ASP A 390 12.33 3.48 18.49
C ASP A 390 11.29 4.42 17.83
N ALA A 391 10.15 4.66 18.50
CA ALA A 391 9.15 5.62 18.02
C ALA A 391 9.73 7.05 17.92
N LYS A 392 10.50 7.49 18.92
CA LYS A 392 11.21 8.79 18.93
C LYS A 392 12.26 8.95 17.83
N VAL A 393 12.75 7.86 17.22
CA VAL A 393 13.61 7.97 16.03
C VAL A 393 12.80 8.54 14.87
N LEU A 394 11.60 8.01 14.64
CA LEU A 394 10.72 8.50 13.57
C LEU A 394 10.24 9.93 13.84
N GLU A 395 9.84 10.25 15.06
CA GLU A 395 9.42 11.62 15.43
C GLU A 395 10.52 12.66 15.15
N ARG A 396 11.78 12.33 15.46
CA ARG A 396 12.92 13.21 15.14
C ARG A 396 13.15 13.35 13.64
N LEU A 397 13.03 12.25 12.89
CA LEU A 397 13.13 12.31 11.42
C LEU A 397 12.03 13.18 10.81
N VAL A 398 10.79 13.11 11.33
CA VAL A 398 9.68 13.98 10.92
C VAL A 398 10.01 15.45 11.22
N ALA A 399 10.52 15.75 12.42
CA ALA A 399 10.91 17.11 12.79
C ALA A 399 12.05 17.65 11.91
N ASP A 400 13.06 16.83 11.63
CA ASP A 400 14.18 17.19 10.76
C ASP A 400 13.73 17.41 9.31
N ALA A 401 12.79 16.60 8.83
CA ALA A 401 12.20 16.70 7.49
C ALA A 401 11.24 17.88 7.30
N ALA A 402 11.07 18.75 8.31
CA ALA A 402 10.43 20.05 8.12
C ALA A 402 11.29 21.02 7.28
N ARG A 403 12.62 20.78 7.18
CA ARG A 403 13.58 21.68 6.51
C ARG A 403 14.73 20.91 5.87
N GLU A 404 15.53 21.62 5.07
CA GLU A 404 16.76 21.05 4.52
C GLU A 404 17.76 20.67 5.64
N PRO A 405 18.57 19.60 5.45
CA PRO A 405 18.72 18.82 4.21
C PRO A 405 17.74 17.65 4.03
N ALA A 406 16.90 17.35 5.02
CA ALA A 406 15.98 16.21 5.03
C ALA A 406 14.62 16.50 4.38
N GLY A 407 14.20 17.76 4.27
CA GLY A 407 12.91 18.17 3.74
C GLY A 407 12.96 19.50 2.99
N PRO A 408 11.83 20.23 2.87
CA PRO A 408 10.51 19.88 3.40
C PRO A 408 9.87 18.68 2.70
N ILE A 409 9.02 17.94 3.42
CA ILE A 409 8.19 16.82 2.90
C ILE A 409 6.68 17.09 2.99
N GLY A 410 6.31 18.35 3.23
CA GLY A 410 4.93 18.79 3.42
C GLY A 410 4.34 18.45 4.77
N LYS A 411 3.01 18.62 4.87
CA LYS A 411 2.28 18.34 6.11
C LYS A 411 2.35 16.85 6.41
N VAL A 412 2.73 16.51 7.64
CA VAL A 412 2.82 15.14 8.13
C VAL A 412 1.72 14.91 9.17
N ALA A 413 1.10 13.74 9.09
CA ALA A 413 0.24 13.19 10.13
C ALA A 413 0.73 11.77 10.47
N LEU A 414 0.53 11.34 11.71
CA LEU A 414 0.96 10.02 12.20
C LEU A 414 -0.21 9.19 12.72
N ASP A 415 -1.35 9.82 12.97
CA ASP A 415 -2.51 9.32 13.70
C ASP A 415 -3.26 8.19 12.98
N ASP A 416 -3.23 8.15 11.65
CA ASP A 416 -3.73 6.99 10.87
C ASP A 416 -2.76 5.80 10.85
N GLY A 417 -1.52 5.99 11.29
CA GLY A 417 -0.46 4.98 11.33
C GLY A 417 0.21 4.66 9.98
N GLN A 418 -0.25 5.21 8.85
CA GLN A 418 0.22 4.82 7.52
C GLN A 418 1.67 5.22 7.26
N LEU A 419 2.07 6.41 7.72
CA LEU A 419 3.47 6.83 7.66
C LEU A 419 4.37 5.91 8.49
N ILE A 420 3.91 5.53 9.69
CA ILE A 420 4.67 4.69 10.61
C ILE A 420 4.88 3.29 10.00
N ILE A 421 3.84 2.69 9.44
CA ILE A 421 3.92 1.33 8.88
C ILE A 421 4.76 1.29 7.60
N ALA A 422 4.65 2.29 6.73
CA ALA A 422 5.47 2.39 5.52
C ALA A 422 6.96 2.65 5.81
N TYR A 423 7.25 3.46 6.84
CA TYR A 423 8.61 3.65 7.36
C TYR A 423 9.21 2.31 7.81
N ASP A 424 8.43 1.52 8.54
CA ASP A 424 8.84 0.21 9.02
C ASP A 424 9.00 -0.83 7.89
N ALA A 425 8.10 -0.81 6.89
CA ALA A 425 8.20 -1.64 5.68
C ALA A 425 9.49 -1.36 4.90
N MET A 426 9.81 -0.08 4.69
CA MET A 426 11.04 0.30 4.01
C MET A 426 12.28 -0.04 4.85
N ARG A 427 12.22 0.06 6.18
CA ARG A 427 13.30 -0.44 7.06
C ARG A 427 13.51 -1.95 6.97
N LEU A 428 12.43 -2.72 6.83
CA LEU A 428 12.51 -4.15 6.57
C LEU A 428 13.15 -4.44 5.20
N ALA A 429 12.81 -3.68 4.15
CA ALA A 429 13.45 -3.79 2.85
C ALA A 429 14.96 -3.53 2.94
N VAL A 430 15.37 -2.45 3.64
CA VAL A 430 16.79 -2.12 3.89
C VAL A 430 17.50 -3.23 4.67
N ARG A 431 16.84 -3.79 5.69
CA ARG A 431 17.37 -4.90 6.49
C ARG A 431 17.66 -6.12 5.62
N GLY A 432 16.70 -6.53 4.79
CA GLY A 432 16.86 -7.67 3.88
C GLY A 432 17.96 -7.44 2.85
N ILE A 433 17.98 -6.27 2.22
CA ILE A 433 18.99 -5.90 1.22
C ILE A 433 20.41 -5.94 1.81
N ARG A 434 20.61 -5.36 2.98
CA ARG A 434 21.94 -5.30 3.63
C ARG A 434 22.34 -6.65 4.22
N GLY A 435 21.40 -7.42 4.76
CA GLY A 435 21.64 -8.78 5.24
C GLY A 435 22.11 -9.72 4.12
N ALA A 436 21.55 -9.57 2.92
CA ALA A 436 21.97 -10.29 1.72
C ALA A 436 23.29 -9.76 1.11
N SER A 437 23.87 -8.70 1.67
CA SER A 437 25.04 -7.99 1.14
C SER A 437 26.18 -7.92 2.18
N PRO A 438 26.69 -9.06 2.68
CA PRO A 438 27.71 -9.05 3.75
C PRO A 438 29.01 -8.34 3.33
N THR A 439 29.35 -8.38 2.04
CA THR A 439 30.52 -7.69 1.49
C THR A 439 30.21 -6.31 0.90
N GLY A 440 28.99 -5.79 1.08
CA GLY A 440 28.52 -4.53 0.48
C GLY A 440 28.32 -4.59 -1.05
N ARG A 441 28.39 -5.79 -1.66
CA ARG A 441 28.12 -6.02 -3.09
C ARG A 441 26.62 -6.11 -3.33
N ILE A 442 26.17 -5.81 -4.53
CA ILE A 442 24.75 -5.89 -4.86
C ILE A 442 24.26 -7.33 -4.70
N PRO A 443 23.26 -7.58 -3.84
CA PRO A 443 22.76 -8.93 -3.61
C PRO A 443 21.98 -9.44 -4.83
N ALA A 444 21.85 -10.77 -4.95
CA ALA A 444 20.83 -11.36 -5.82
C ALA A 444 19.44 -11.15 -5.21
N LEU A 445 18.40 -11.14 -6.04
CA LEU A 445 17.02 -10.95 -5.57
C LEU A 445 16.59 -12.04 -4.57
N THR A 446 16.90 -13.29 -4.87
CA THR A 446 16.57 -14.45 -4.02
C THR A 446 17.22 -14.34 -2.65
N ASP A 447 18.47 -13.86 -2.58
CA ASP A 447 19.20 -13.74 -1.31
C ASP A 447 18.57 -12.72 -0.36
N VAL A 448 17.96 -11.65 -0.91
CA VAL A 448 17.17 -10.68 -0.15
C VAL A 448 15.93 -11.36 0.42
N GLY A 449 15.20 -12.13 -0.38
CA GLY A 449 14.04 -12.90 0.08
C GLY A 449 14.39 -13.95 1.15
N HIS A 450 15.56 -14.59 1.04
CA HIS A 450 16.06 -15.55 2.03
C HIS A 450 16.39 -14.90 3.39
N GLN A 451 16.43 -13.57 3.50
CA GLN A 451 16.63 -12.90 4.78
C GLN A 451 15.39 -12.91 5.67
N TRP A 452 14.16 -13.03 5.12
CA TRP A 452 12.94 -12.88 5.91
C TRP A 452 12.87 -13.83 7.12
N PRO A 453 13.16 -15.14 6.98
CA PRO A 453 13.17 -16.06 8.12
C PRO A 453 14.25 -15.75 9.16
N GLN A 454 15.23 -14.89 8.85
CA GLN A 454 16.30 -14.47 9.76
C GLN A 454 15.94 -13.19 10.53
N VAL A 455 14.89 -12.46 10.15
CA VAL A 455 14.45 -11.23 10.84
C VAL A 455 13.73 -11.59 12.13
N LYS A 456 14.47 -12.00 13.15
CA LYS A 456 14.00 -12.41 14.49
C LYS A 456 15.15 -12.36 15.48
N GLY A 457 14.90 -12.60 16.76
CA GLY A 457 15.97 -12.43 17.75
C GLY A 457 16.20 -10.95 18.07
N ALA A 458 16.83 -10.67 19.22
CA ALA A 458 17.11 -9.30 19.63
C ALA A 458 18.06 -8.53 18.68
N GLN A 459 18.87 -9.26 17.91
CA GLN A 459 19.92 -8.73 17.05
C GLN A 459 19.50 -8.58 15.59
N LEU A 460 18.56 -9.40 15.11
CA LEU A 460 18.19 -9.43 13.69
C LEU A 460 16.78 -8.94 13.39
N ARG A 461 15.90 -8.83 14.40
CA ARG A 461 14.60 -8.16 14.24
C ARG A 461 14.77 -6.71 13.79
N VAL A 462 13.72 -6.16 13.19
CA VAL A 462 13.64 -4.71 12.99
C VAL A 462 12.93 -4.12 14.19
N ASN A 463 13.61 -3.20 14.90
CA ASN A 463 12.99 -2.41 15.97
C ASN A 463 12.22 -1.24 15.34
N GLY A 464 10.99 -1.50 14.93
CA GLY A 464 10.11 -0.58 14.21
C GLY A 464 9.51 0.52 15.09
N ALA A 465 9.09 1.62 14.48
CA ALA A 465 8.33 2.67 15.15
C ALA A 465 6.90 2.19 15.51
N SER A 466 6.36 1.22 14.76
CA SER A 466 5.13 0.49 15.09
C SER A 466 5.36 -0.65 16.10
N GLY A 467 6.56 -0.77 16.68
CA GLY A 467 6.98 -1.90 17.50
C GLY A 467 7.84 -2.91 16.74
N TRP A 468 8.24 -4.00 17.41
CA TRP A 468 9.11 -5.01 16.84
C TRP A 468 8.50 -5.67 15.61
N ILE A 469 9.37 -5.98 14.64
CA ILE A 469 9.05 -6.76 13.44
C ILE A 469 9.97 -7.97 13.48
N CYS A 470 9.38 -9.11 13.81
CA CYS A 470 10.01 -10.41 13.86
C CYS A 470 9.18 -11.32 12.97
N LEU A 471 9.79 -11.97 11.99
CA LEU A 471 9.06 -12.73 10.98
C LEU A 471 9.11 -14.22 11.31
N ASP A 472 8.01 -14.93 11.07
CA ASP A 472 7.98 -16.38 11.02
C ASP A 472 8.78 -16.90 9.81
N VAL A 473 8.81 -18.23 9.60
CA VAL A 473 9.51 -18.83 8.46
C VAL A 473 8.85 -18.50 7.10
N HIS A 474 7.62 -17.98 7.12
CA HIS A 474 6.81 -17.66 5.96
C HIS A 474 6.87 -16.15 5.60
N GLY A 475 7.52 -15.32 6.41
CA GLY A 475 7.62 -13.88 6.20
C GLY A 475 6.47 -13.08 6.82
N ASN A 476 5.64 -13.69 7.68
CA ASN A 476 4.58 -12.99 8.40
C ASN A 476 5.09 -12.50 9.76
N PRO A 477 4.62 -11.35 10.27
CA PRO A 477 5.07 -10.87 11.56
C PRO A 477 4.47 -11.72 12.70
N TYR A 478 5.32 -12.13 13.64
CA TYR A 478 4.96 -12.92 14.81
C TYR A 478 4.50 -12.03 15.96
N ASP A 479 3.27 -12.26 16.43
CA ASP A 479 2.66 -11.59 17.59
C ASP A 479 2.91 -10.08 17.59
N LYS A 480 2.68 -9.48 16.43
CA LYS A 480 2.87 -8.04 16.17
C LYS A 480 1.94 -7.24 17.07
N ALA A 481 2.44 -6.14 17.60
CA ALA A 481 1.64 -5.18 18.35
C ALA A 481 0.50 -4.63 17.47
N VAL A 482 -0.74 -4.72 17.93
CA VAL A 482 -1.92 -4.21 17.22
C VAL A 482 -2.57 -3.10 18.08
N PRO A 483 -2.30 -1.81 17.81
CA PRO A 483 -3.02 -0.74 18.45
C PRO A 483 -4.53 -0.89 18.33
N ILE A 484 -5.23 -0.76 19.45
CA ILE A 484 -6.69 -0.62 19.48
C ILE A 484 -6.99 0.86 19.63
N VAL A 485 -7.81 1.38 18.73
CA VAL A 485 -8.13 2.79 18.61
C VAL A 485 -9.64 2.97 18.73
N GLU A 486 -10.06 4.06 19.36
CA GLU A 486 -11.45 4.50 19.43
C GLU A 486 -11.62 5.74 18.56
N LEU A 487 -12.68 5.76 17.75
CA LEU A 487 -13.08 6.95 17.01
C LEU A 487 -13.91 7.84 17.94
N THR A 488 -13.38 9.01 18.29
CA THR A 488 -13.98 9.93 19.28
C THR A 488 -15.10 10.79 18.70
N ASP A 489 -15.85 11.47 19.55
CA ASP A 489 -16.96 12.36 19.19
C ASP A 489 -16.55 13.56 18.31
N ASP A 490 -15.27 13.94 18.33
CA ASP A 490 -14.65 14.92 17.45
C ASP A 490 -13.99 14.31 16.20
N SER A 491 -14.34 13.05 15.87
CA SER A 491 -13.86 12.30 14.71
C SER A 491 -12.33 12.15 14.68
N ARG A 492 -11.69 11.98 15.84
CA ARG A 492 -10.25 11.71 15.96
C ARG A 492 -9.96 10.26 16.31
N ALA A 493 -8.77 9.81 15.92
CA ALA A 493 -8.20 8.55 16.36
C ALA A 493 -7.65 8.72 17.79
N ARG A 494 -8.22 8.01 18.76
CA ARG A 494 -7.71 7.95 20.14
C ARG A 494 -7.20 6.56 20.46
N PHE A 495 -5.90 6.45 20.69
CA PHE A 495 -5.30 5.21 21.18
C PHE A 495 -5.91 4.77 22.50
N VAL A 496 -6.33 3.50 22.57
CA VAL A 496 -6.86 2.87 23.78
C VAL A 496 -5.78 2.05 24.47
N LYS A 497 -5.17 1.10 23.74
CA LYS A 497 -4.04 0.28 24.19
C LYS A 497 -3.51 -0.59 23.05
N ILE A 498 -2.40 -1.28 23.27
CA ILE A 498 -1.98 -2.40 22.41
C ILE A 498 -2.82 -3.65 22.71
N GLY A 499 -3.41 -4.24 21.68
CA GLY A 499 -3.88 -5.61 21.63
C GLY A 499 -2.79 -6.54 21.08
N TRP A 500 -2.75 -7.77 21.59
CA TRP A 500 -1.79 -8.78 21.16
C TRP A 500 -2.54 -9.99 20.61
N PRO A 501 -2.20 -10.48 19.41
CA PRO A 501 -2.82 -11.68 18.83
C PRO A 501 -2.78 -12.90 19.76
N ASP A 502 -1.69 -13.10 20.49
CA ASP A 502 -1.55 -14.20 21.46
C ASP A 502 -1.94 -13.78 22.90
N GLY A 503 -2.55 -12.59 23.06
CA GLY A 503 -3.07 -12.07 24.32
C GLY A 503 -2.02 -11.47 25.27
N ARG A 504 -0.74 -11.53 24.91
CA ARG A 504 0.39 -10.96 25.66
C ARG A 504 1.48 -10.53 24.68
N PRO A 505 2.38 -9.60 25.03
CA PRO A 505 3.49 -9.23 24.16
C PRO A 505 4.46 -10.40 23.90
N PRO A 506 5.20 -10.39 22.78
CA PRO A 506 6.20 -11.41 22.50
C PRO A 506 7.30 -11.39 23.55
N ALA A 507 7.96 -12.54 23.73
CA ALA A 507 9.12 -12.64 24.62
C ALA A 507 10.26 -11.72 24.15
N ALA A 508 11.18 -11.36 25.06
CA ALA A 508 12.27 -10.41 24.77
C ALA A 508 13.14 -10.82 23.58
N GLN A 509 13.28 -12.13 23.35
CA GLN A 509 14.02 -12.69 22.23
C GLN A 509 13.28 -12.51 20.89
N CYS A 510 11.95 -12.35 20.90
CA CYS A 510 11.13 -12.23 19.70
C CYS A 510 11.40 -13.37 18.69
N LEU A 511 11.30 -14.61 19.20
CA LEU A 511 11.46 -15.84 18.44
C LEU A 511 10.08 -16.47 18.26
N PRO A 512 9.57 -16.59 17.02
CA PRO A 512 8.35 -17.33 16.75
C PRO A 512 8.48 -18.79 17.21
N PRO A 513 7.42 -19.41 17.77
CA PRO A 513 7.42 -20.82 18.10
C PRO A 513 7.59 -21.68 16.84
N SER A 514 8.09 -22.91 17.01
CA SER A 514 8.30 -23.88 15.93
C SER A 514 7.02 -24.47 15.40
#